data_AF-A0A835IM05-F1
#
_entry.id   AF-A0A835IM05-F1
#
_cell.length_a   1.000
_cell.length_b   1.000
_cell.length_c   1.000
_cell.angle_alpha   90.00
_cell.angle_beta   90.00
_cell.angle_gamma   90.00
#
_symmetry.space_group_name_H-M   'P 1'
#
loop_
_entity.id
_entity.type
_entity.pdbx_description
1 polymer ?
#
loop_
_entity_poly.entity_id
_entity_poly.type
_entity_poly.pdbx_seq_one_letter_code
_entity_poly.pdbx_strand_id
1 'polypeptide(L)'
;MMQAFFQRWWRDQSELVQDTVKKLVSSGQLELINGGMCMHDEAATHYIDMIDQTTLGHRFIKQEFGQTPRIGWQIDPFGHSAVQAYLLGAEVGFDSLFFGRIDYQDRAKRKDEKSLEFVWQGSKTFGSSAQARLYSLSLL
;
A
#
# COMPACT_ATOMS: atom_id res chain seq x y z
N MET A 1 -4.69 -3.21 -4.87
CA MET A 1 -4.94 -3.40 -6.32
C MET A 1 -4.28 -2.26 -7.09
N MET A 2 -3.64 -2.56 -8.22
CA MET A 2 -2.93 -1.55 -9.03
C MET A 2 -3.93 -0.70 -9.82
N GLN A 3 -4.03 0.60 -9.53
CA GLN A 3 -5.09 1.45 -10.09
C GLN A 3 -4.96 1.65 -11.61
N ALA A 4 -3.76 1.55 -12.19
CA ALA A 4 -3.61 1.62 -13.65
C ALA A 4 -4.48 0.58 -14.39
N PHE A 5 -4.53 -0.66 -13.88
CA PHE A 5 -5.36 -1.71 -14.46
C PHE A 5 -6.85 -1.51 -14.14
N PHE A 6 -7.15 -1.21 -12.88
CA PHE A 6 -8.53 -1.02 -12.44
C PHE A 6 -9.22 0.12 -13.20
N GLN A 7 -8.57 1.29 -13.30
CA GLN A 7 -9.10 2.44 -14.02
C GLN A 7 -9.25 2.18 -15.52
N ARG A 8 -8.34 1.43 -16.14
CA ARG A 8 -8.50 1.03 -17.54
C ARG A 8 -9.76 0.18 -17.72
N TRP A 9 -9.91 -0.85 -16.90
CA TRP A 9 -11.10 -1.70 -16.92
C TRP A 9 -12.38 -0.90 -16.64
N TRP A 10 -12.34 -0.01 -15.63
CA TRP A 10 -13.47 0.81 -15.19
C TRP A 10 -14.10 1.64 -16.31
N ARG A 11 -13.27 2.25 -17.17
CA ARG A 11 -13.72 3.07 -18.30
C ARG A 11 -14.51 2.28 -19.34
N ASP A 12 -14.28 0.98 -19.44
CA ASP A 12 -14.93 0.11 -20.41
C ASP A 12 -16.20 -0.55 -19.85
N GLN A 13 -16.56 -0.28 -18.58
CA GLN A 13 -17.72 -0.90 -17.94
C GLN A 13 -19.02 -0.11 -18.17
N SER A 14 -20.13 -0.84 -18.25
CA SER A 14 -21.47 -0.24 -18.26
C SER A 14 -21.83 0.33 -16.89
N GLU A 15 -22.77 1.28 -16.85
CA GLU A 15 -23.30 1.86 -15.60
C GLU A 15 -23.78 0.79 -14.62
N LEU A 16 -24.43 -0.28 -15.12
CA LEU A 16 -24.89 -1.40 -14.28
C LEU A 16 -23.73 -2.10 -13.55
N VAL A 17 -22.62 -2.34 -14.26
CA VAL A 17 -21.43 -2.97 -13.66
C VAL A 17 -20.77 -2.00 -12.69
N GLN A 18 -20.66 -0.72 -13.07
CA GLN A 18 -20.10 0.31 -12.19
C GLN A 18 -20.90 0.43 -10.88
N ASP A 19 -22.22 0.44 -10.93
CA ASP A 19 -23.09 0.47 -9.75
C ASP A 19 -22.93 -0.79 -8.88
N THR A 20 -22.76 -1.95 -9.51
CA THR A 20 -22.50 -3.21 -8.79
C THR A 20 -21.19 -3.12 -8.04
N VAL A 21 -20.12 -2.65 -8.67
CA VAL A 21 -18.81 -2.49 -8.04
C VAL A 21 -18.86 -1.46 -6.92
N LYS A 22 -19.54 -0.32 -7.12
CA LYS A 22 -19.75 0.68 -6.07
C LYS A 22 -20.44 0.07 -4.84
N LYS A 23 -21.43 -0.82 -5.04
CA LYS A 23 -22.06 -1.58 -3.94
C LYS A 23 -21.11 -2.58 -3.28
N LEU A 24 -20.27 -3.27 -4.04
CA LEU A 24 -19.28 -4.20 -3.48
C LEU A 24 -18.22 -3.46 -2.65
N VAL A 25 -17.80 -2.27 -3.10
CA VAL A 25 -16.86 -1.42 -2.36
C VAL A 25 -17.52 -0.86 -1.10
N SER A 26 -18.74 -0.33 -1.20
CA SER A 26 -19.43 0.25 -0.04
C SER A 26 -19.85 -0.78 1.01
N SER A 27 -20.11 -2.03 0.61
CA SER A 27 -20.37 -3.15 1.52
C SER A 27 -19.09 -3.79 2.10
N GLY A 28 -17.90 -3.40 1.63
CA GLY A 28 -16.62 -3.96 2.05
C GLY A 28 -16.30 -5.35 1.46
N GLN A 29 -17.10 -5.85 0.51
CA GLN A 29 -16.79 -7.09 -0.20
C GLN A 29 -15.60 -6.93 -1.16
N LEU A 30 -15.37 -5.72 -1.65
CA LEU A 30 -14.21 -5.36 -2.46
C LEU A 30 -13.44 -4.21 -1.80
N GLU A 31 -12.23 -4.49 -1.33
CA GLU A 31 -11.35 -3.48 -0.72
C GLU A 31 -10.24 -3.03 -1.67
N LEU A 32 -10.06 -1.72 -1.77
CA LEU A 32 -9.04 -1.09 -2.61
C LEU A 32 -7.78 -0.78 -1.78
N ILE A 33 -6.91 -1.77 -1.61
CA ILE A 33 -5.65 -1.64 -0.87
C ILE A 33 -4.52 -1.00 -1.70
N ASN A 34 -3.56 -0.38 -1.01
CA ASN A 34 -2.48 0.47 -1.52
C ASN A 34 -3.01 1.70 -2.26
N GLY A 35 -3.71 1.49 -3.38
CA GLY A 35 -4.45 2.53 -4.09
C GLY A 35 -3.61 3.42 -5.00
N GLY A 36 -2.29 3.20 -5.10
CA GLY A 36 -1.47 3.87 -6.11
C GLY A 36 -1.76 3.39 -7.53
N MET A 37 -1.34 4.20 -8.51
CA MET A 37 -1.32 3.80 -9.93
C MET A 37 -0.52 2.53 -10.15
N CYS A 38 0.56 2.33 -9.38
CA CYS A 38 1.32 1.09 -9.30
C CYS A 38 1.71 0.68 -7.89
N MET A 39 2.24 -0.54 -7.76
CA MET A 39 3.12 -0.93 -6.66
C MET A 39 4.53 -0.52 -7.08
N HIS A 40 4.97 0.65 -6.63
CA HIS A 40 6.25 1.22 -7.03
C HIS A 40 7.43 0.46 -6.43
N ASP A 41 8.57 0.49 -7.12
CA ASP A 41 9.85 0.10 -6.53
C ASP A 41 10.22 1.05 -5.39
N GLU A 42 11.06 0.60 -4.45
CA GLU A 42 11.48 1.39 -3.29
C GLU A 42 12.98 1.71 -3.31
N ALA A 43 13.74 1.17 -4.27
CA ALA A 43 15.19 1.38 -4.39
C ALA A 43 15.57 2.45 -5.43
N ALA A 44 14.91 2.44 -6.60
CA ALA A 44 15.27 3.24 -7.77
C ALA A 44 14.21 4.30 -8.13
N THR A 45 13.37 4.70 -7.18
CA THR A 45 12.34 5.74 -7.35
C THR A 45 12.68 6.99 -6.55
N HIS A 46 12.32 8.16 -7.07
CA HIS A 46 12.33 9.39 -6.30
C HIS A 46 11.01 9.56 -5.51
N TYR A 47 11.06 10.12 -4.30
CA TYR A 47 9.87 10.25 -3.45
C TYR A 47 8.76 11.10 -4.08
N ILE A 48 9.12 12.06 -4.96
CA ILE A 48 8.14 12.85 -5.72
C ILE A 48 7.30 11.93 -6.61
N ASP A 49 7.93 11.02 -7.36
CA ASP A 49 7.23 10.10 -8.26
C ASP A 49 6.37 9.11 -7.47
N MET A 50 6.84 8.68 -6.30
CA MET A 50 6.06 7.84 -5.38
C MET A 50 4.79 8.56 -4.92
N ILE A 51 4.89 9.86 -4.56
CA ILE A 51 3.75 10.69 -4.17
C ILE A 51 2.79 10.89 -5.34
N ASP A 52 3.30 11.23 -6.52
CA ASP A 52 2.48 11.54 -7.69
C ASP A 52 1.65 10.33 -8.12
N GLN A 53 2.29 9.16 -8.26
CA GLN A 53 1.59 7.95 -8.67
C GLN A 53 0.56 7.51 -7.61
N THR A 54 0.87 7.70 -6.31
CA THR A 54 -0.06 7.39 -5.22
C THR A 54 -1.25 8.33 -5.25
N THR A 55 -1.00 9.62 -5.40
CA THR A 55 -2.02 10.68 -5.43
C THR A 55 -2.98 10.50 -6.60
N LEU A 56 -2.48 10.15 -7.78
CA LEU A 56 -3.31 9.91 -8.97
C LEU A 56 -4.31 8.78 -8.72
N GLY A 57 -3.86 7.66 -8.13
CA GLY A 57 -4.73 6.54 -7.80
C GLY A 57 -5.71 6.86 -6.67
N HIS A 58 -5.25 7.46 -5.58
CA HIS A 58 -6.08 7.83 -4.42
C HIS A 58 -7.17 8.84 -4.79
N ARG A 59 -6.86 9.82 -5.65
CA ARG A 59 -7.83 10.80 -6.13
C ARG A 59 -8.99 10.12 -6.86
N PHE A 60 -8.69 9.18 -7.76
CA PHE A 60 -9.70 8.42 -8.47
C PHE A 60 -10.57 7.61 -7.49
N ILE A 61 -9.96 6.90 -6.55
CA ILE A 61 -10.70 6.09 -5.55
C ILE A 61 -11.66 6.97 -4.75
N LYS A 62 -11.18 8.14 -4.32
CA LYS A 62 -11.99 9.08 -3.54
C LYS A 62 -13.15 9.66 -4.35
N GLN A 63 -12.92 9.97 -5.62
CA GLN A 63 -13.95 10.52 -6.51
C GLN A 63 -15.03 9.50 -6.88
N GLU A 64 -14.64 8.26 -7.22
CA GLU A 64 -15.59 7.25 -7.70
C GLU A 64 -16.28 6.48 -6.57
N PHE A 65 -15.58 6.24 -5.45
CA PHE A 65 -16.06 5.35 -4.39
C PHE A 65 -16.22 6.04 -3.03
N GLY A 66 -15.75 7.28 -2.88
CA GLY A 66 -15.77 7.98 -1.59
C GLY A 66 -14.88 7.33 -0.53
N GLN A 67 -13.95 6.48 -0.93
CA GLN A 67 -13.07 5.73 -0.02
C GLN A 67 -11.66 6.34 0.05
N THR A 68 -10.95 6.04 1.14
CA THR A 68 -9.52 6.36 1.29
C THR A 68 -8.80 5.09 1.76
N PRO A 69 -7.88 4.52 0.96
CA PRO A 69 -7.16 3.30 1.33
C PRO A 69 -6.43 3.46 2.66
N ARG A 70 -6.50 2.43 3.51
CA ARG A 70 -5.88 2.39 4.85
C ARG A 70 -4.76 1.36 4.99
N ILE A 71 -4.58 0.52 3.97
CA ILE A 71 -3.62 -0.59 4.00
C ILE A 71 -2.63 -0.42 2.85
N GLY A 72 -1.34 -0.32 3.19
CA GLY A 72 -0.23 -0.41 2.24
C GLY A 72 0.05 -1.85 1.84
N TRP A 73 0.33 -2.08 0.56
CA TRP A 73 0.55 -3.42 0.01
C TRP A 73 1.75 -3.41 -0.94
N GLN A 74 2.90 -3.88 -0.45
CA GLN A 74 4.21 -3.86 -1.12
C GLN A 74 4.81 -5.27 -1.15
N ILE A 75 4.12 -6.21 -1.81
CA ILE A 75 4.50 -7.63 -1.74
C ILE A 75 5.68 -8.01 -2.64
N ASP A 76 5.97 -7.21 -3.67
CA ASP A 76 6.93 -7.56 -4.72
C ASP A 76 8.13 -6.60 -4.94
N PRO A 77 8.24 -5.40 -4.33
CA PRO A 77 9.48 -4.61 -4.38
C PRO A 77 10.67 -5.36 -3.78
N PHE A 78 11.86 -5.19 -4.37
CA PHE A 78 13.07 -5.88 -3.95
C PHE A 78 13.79 -5.14 -2.82
N GLY A 79 13.26 -5.31 -1.60
CA GLY A 79 13.69 -4.56 -0.42
C GLY A 79 12.78 -3.35 -0.17
N HIS A 80 12.88 -2.78 1.04
CA HIS A 80 11.95 -1.75 1.50
C HIS A 80 12.68 -0.54 2.08
N SER A 81 12.19 0.65 1.75
CA SER A 81 12.80 1.93 2.09
C SER A 81 12.20 2.53 3.35
N ALA A 82 13.00 3.27 4.11
CA ALA A 82 12.51 4.01 5.26
C ALA A 82 11.43 5.05 4.86
N VAL A 83 11.56 5.63 3.66
CA VAL A 83 10.60 6.58 3.07
C VAL A 83 9.24 5.92 2.83
N GLN A 84 9.21 4.66 2.39
CA GLN A 84 7.94 3.94 2.26
C GLN A 84 7.21 3.81 3.60
N ALA A 85 7.93 3.63 4.70
CA ALA A 85 7.34 3.45 6.01
C ALA A 85 6.74 4.76 6.55
N TYR A 86 7.55 5.82 6.63
CA TYR A 86 7.10 7.05 7.26
C TYR A 86 6.25 7.90 6.31
N LEU A 87 6.65 8.07 5.04
CA LEU A 87 6.00 9.01 4.12
C LEU A 87 4.84 8.34 3.39
N LEU A 88 5.11 7.26 2.63
CA LEU A 88 4.08 6.56 1.85
C LEU A 88 3.33 5.49 2.66
N GLY A 89 3.52 5.50 3.99
CA GLY A 89 2.82 4.68 4.96
C GLY A 89 2.08 5.58 5.94
N ALA A 90 2.77 6.05 6.97
CA ALA A 90 2.16 6.84 8.04
C ALA A 90 1.55 8.17 7.54
N GLU A 91 2.29 9.01 6.81
CA GLU A 91 1.82 10.33 6.38
C GLU A 91 0.70 10.27 5.32
N VAL A 92 0.68 9.24 4.47
CA VAL A 92 -0.45 8.97 3.55
C VAL A 92 -1.70 8.49 4.29
N GLY A 93 -1.57 8.12 5.56
CA GLY A 93 -2.67 7.73 6.43
C GLY A 93 -2.95 6.23 6.42
N PHE A 94 -1.96 5.38 6.16
CA PHE A 94 -2.10 3.93 6.33
C PHE A 94 -1.97 3.51 7.79
N ASP A 95 -2.83 2.58 8.20
CA ASP A 95 -2.78 1.93 9.51
C ASP A 95 -1.76 0.79 9.54
N SER A 96 -1.54 0.17 8.38
CA SER A 96 -0.66 -0.99 8.23
C SER A 96 -0.02 -1.06 6.85
N LEU A 97 1.15 -1.69 6.77
CA LEU A 97 1.85 -1.99 5.52
C LEU A 97 2.26 -3.47 5.50
N PHE A 98 1.85 -4.17 4.45
CA PHE A 98 2.20 -5.56 4.21
C PHE A 98 3.25 -5.66 3.12
N PHE A 99 4.21 -6.55 3.30
CA PHE A 99 5.31 -6.70 2.36
C PHE A 99 5.82 -8.14 2.29
N GLY A 100 6.38 -8.52 1.15
CA GLY A 100 6.71 -9.92 0.86
C GLY A 100 8.21 -10.22 0.87
N ARG A 101 9.06 -9.28 0.47
CA ARG A 101 10.48 -9.53 0.23
C ARG A 101 11.35 -8.94 1.34
N ILE A 102 12.00 -9.82 2.09
CA ILE A 102 13.06 -9.47 3.03
C ILE A 102 14.25 -10.39 2.82
N ASP A 103 15.42 -9.95 3.29
CA ASP A 103 16.59 -10.82 3.32
C ASP A 103 16.26 -12.16 4.00
N TYR A 104 16.72 -13.26 3.41
CA TYR A 104 16.34 -14.60 3.88
C TYR A 104 16.89 -14.93 5.27
N GLN A 105 18.04 -14.36 5.65
CA GLN A 105 18.62 -14.53 6.98
C GLN A 105 17.81 -13.73 8.01
N ASP A 106 17.45 -12.47 7.68
CA ASP A 106 16.56 -11.66 8.53
C ASP A 106 15.19 -12.33 8.68
N ARG A 107 14.65 -12.92 7.60
CA ARG A 107 13.41 -13.68 7.66
C ARG A 107 13.48 -14.88 8.60
N ALA A 108 14.53 -15.68 8.51
CA ALA A 108 14.72 -16.84 9.37
C ALA A 108 14.78 -16.40 10.84
N LYS A 109 15.60 -15.38 11.13
CA LYS A 109 15.71 -14.80 12.46
C LYS A 109 14.36 -14.29 13.00
N ARG A 110 13.61 -13.53 12.20
CA ARG A 110 12.29 -12.99 12.60
C ARG A 110 11.22 -14.06 12.80
N LYS A 111 11.30 -15.18 12.07
CA LYS A 111 10.41 -16.34 12.29
C LYS A 111 10.68 -17.00 13.65
N ASP A 112 11.95 -17.10 14.03
CA ASP A 112 12.37 -17.68 15.30
C ASP A 112 12.00 -16.75 16.47
N GLU A 113 12.25 -15.45 16.31
CA GLU A 113 11.98 -14.41 17.32
C GLU A 113 10.52 -13.93 17.38
N LYS A 114 9.64 -14.40 16.48
CA LYS A 114 8.25 -13.94 16.34
C LYS A 114 8.13 -12.44 16.07
N SER A 115 9.04 -11.89 15.28
CA SER A 115 9.18 -10.46 14.96
C SER A 115 8.96 -10.13 13.47
N LEU A 116 8.18 -10.97 12.77
CA LEU A 116 7.70 -10.68 11.40
C LEU A 116 6.68 -9.53 11.37
N GLU A 117 6.02 -9.27 12.50
CA GLU A 117 5.17 -8.11 12.74
C GLU A 117 5.92 -7.15 13.64
N PHE A 118 6.03 -5.89 13.23
CA PHE A 118 6.76 -4.89 14.01
C PHE A 118 6.28 -3.47 13.72
N VAL A 119 6.59 -2.55 14.63
CA VAL A 119 6.39 -1.11 14.41
C VAL A 119 7.68 -0.54 13.86
N TRP A 120 7.63 0.09 12.69
CA TRP A 120 8.78 0.70 12.06
C TRP A 120 8.72 2.23 12.17
N GLN A 121 9.73 2.80 12.84
CA GLN A 121 9.99 4.24 12.87
C GLN A 121 10.97 4.59 11.76
N GLY A 122 10.46 4.77 10.53
CA GLY A 122 11.27 5.02 9.34
C GLY A 122 11.92 6.42 9.30
N SER A 123 11.46 7.38 10.10
CA SER A 123 12.03 8.73 10.16
C SER A 123 12.75 8.98 11.47
N LYS A 124 14.02 9.36 11.41
CA LYS A 124 14.77 9.83 12.59
C LYS A 124 14.24 11.15 13.14
N THR A 125 13.60 11.96 12.30
CA THR A 125 13.05 13.26 12.67
C THR A 125 11.70 13.13 13.36
N PHE A 126 10.83 12.28 12.82
CA PHE A 126 9.44 12.14 13.28
C PHE A 126 9.27 11.00 14.30
N GLY A 127 10.15 10.00 14.29
CA GLY A 127 10.13 8.90 15.25
C GLY A 127 8.77 8.22 15.31
N SER A 128 8.17 8.18 16.50
CA SER A 128 6.87 7.56 16.74
C SER A 128 5.69 8.31 16.13
N SER A 129 5.82 9.60 15.78
CA SER A 129 4.70 10.36 15.20
C SER A 129 4.39 9.96 13.75
N ALA A 130 5.37 9.35 13.06
CA ALA A 130 5.24 8.85 11.69
C ALA A 130 5.64 7.36 11.60
N GLN A 131 5.24 6.57 12.60
CA GLN A 131 5.51 5.14 12.62
C GLN A 131 4.45 4.35 11.84
N ALA A 132 4.88 3.28 11.17
CA ALA A 132 3.98 2.36 10.47
C ALA A 132 4.00 0.98 11.11
N ARG A 133 2.84 0.33 11.19
CA ARG A 133 2.76 -1.08 11.58
C ARG A 133 3.03 -1.95 10.36
N LEU A 134 4.07 -2.76 10.43
CA LEU A 134 4.56 -3.58 9.33
C LEU A 134 4.28 -5.06 9.57
N TYR A 135 3.89 -5.73 8.49
CA TYR A 135 3.59 -7.16 8.45
C TYR A 135 4.36 -7.81 7.30
N SER A 136 5.38 -8.60 7.64
CA SER A 136 6.06 -9.44 6.65
C SER A 136 5.20 -10.67 6.36
N LEU A 137 4.75 -10.81 5.12
CA LEU A 137 3.99 -11.97 4.69
C LEU A 137 4.91 -13.18 4.58
N SER A 138 4.44 -14.32 5.07
CA SER A 138 5.16 -15.58 4.98
C SER A 138 5.07 -16.25 3.60
N LEU A 139 4.60 -15.55 2.57
CA LEU A 139 4.42 -16.10 1.22
C LEU A 139 5.77 -16.11 0.48
N LEU A 140 6.16 -17.33 0.05
CA LEU A 140 7.48 -17.79 -0.45
C LEU A 140 8.47 -18.19 0.66
#